data_AF-A0A945CYD9-F1
#
_entry.id   AF-A0A945CYD9-F1
#
_cell.length_a   1.000
_cell.length_b   1.000
_cell.length_c   1.000
_cell.angle_alpha   90.00
_cell.angle_beta   90.00
_cell.angle_gamma   90.00
#
_symmetry.space_group_name_H-M   'P 1'
#
loop_
_entity.id
_entity.type
_entity.pdbx_description
1 polymer ?
#
loop_
_entity_poly.entity_id
_entity_poly.type
_entity_poly.pdbx_seq_one_letter_code
_entity_poly.pdbx_strand_id
1 'polypeptide(L)' 'YVDVTDLLAVIDVWGCDDCSDVDVNLDGIINLYDLLIVFNAWGPCE' A
#
# COMPACT_ATOMS: atom_id res chain seq x y z
N TYR A 1 -1.38 1.29 13.59
CA TYR A 1 -2.79 1.30 13.17
C TYR A 1 -2.74 1.49 11.68
N VAL A 2 -3.51 0.71 10.91
CA VAL A 2 -3.66 0.90 9.47
C VAL A 2 -5.02 1.52 9.23
N ASP A 3 -5.04 2.64 8.51
CA ASP A 3 -6.26 3.40 8.25
C ASP A 3 -6.28 4.06 6.86
N VAL A 4 -7.17 5.04 6.69
CA VAL A 4 -7.36 5.73 5.41
C VAL A 4 -6.11 6.48 4.95
N THR A 5 -5.23 6.91 5.86
CA THR A 5 -4.01 7.62 5.49
C THR A 5 -2.99 6.70 4.83
N ASP A 6 -2.88 5.45 5.29
CA ASP A 6 -2.05 4.42 4.64
C ASP A 6 -2.60 4.06 3.25
N LEU A 7 -3.93 3.93 3.14
CA LEU A 7 -4.59 3.71 1.85
C LEU A 7 -4.31 4.84 0.86
N LEU A 8 -4.42 6.09 1.31
CA LEU A 8 -4.17 7.26 0.47
C LEU A 8 -2.71 7.35 0.03
N ALA A 9 -1.75 6.88 0.84
CA ALA A 9 -0.34 6.82 0.45
C ALA A 9 -0.14 5.90 -0.76
N VAL A 10 -0.76 4.72 -0.80
CA VAL A 10 -0.67 3.80 -1.95
C VAL A 10 -1.33 4.39 -3.20
N ILE A 11 -2.47 5.07 -3.04
CA ILE A 11 -3.19 5.70 -4.16
C ILE A 11 -2.41 6.89 -4.74
N ASP A 12 -1.68 7.65 -3.92
CA ASP A 12 -0.91 8.82 -4.35
C ASP A 12 0.17 8.46 -5.38
N VAL A 13 0.74 7.26 -5.28
CA VAL A 13 1.80 6.74 -6.15
C VAL A 13 1.32 5.64 -7.11
N TRP A 14 0.02 5.62 -7.43
CA TRP A 14 -0.56 4.57 -8.28
C TRP A 14 0.10 4.47 -9.66
N GLY A 15 0.60 3.29 -10.01
CA GLY A 15 1.31 3.07 -11.28
C GLY A 15 2.67 3.75 -11.38
N CYS A 16 3.27 4.14 -10.25
CA CYS A 16 4.65 4.61 -10.18
C CYS A 16 5.63 3.44 -10.38
N ASP A 17 6.58 3.63 -11.28
CA ASP A 17 7.79 2.80 -11.38
C ASP A 17 8.86 3.43 -10.45
N ASP A 18 9.47 2.63 -9.55
CA ASP A 18 10.50 3.03 -8.56
C ASP A 18 9.99 3.71 -7.26
N CYS A 19 8.73 3.47 -6.88
CA CYS A 19 8.17 3.88 -5.57
C CYS A 19 8.32 2.76 -4.51
N SER A 20 9.55 2.31 -4.25
CA SER A 20 9.83 1.16 -3.36
C SER A 20 9.36 1.33 -1.92
N ASP A 21 9.23 2.57 -1.45
CA ASP A 21 8.84 2.87 -0.07
C ASP A 21 7.35 2.59 0.22
N VAL A 22 6.55 2.48 -0.84
CA VAL A 22 5.09 2.29 -0.79
C VAL A 22 4.67 0.94 -1.41
N ASP A 23 5.62 0.24 -2.02
CA ASP A 23 5.47 -1.13 -2.53
C ASP A 23 5.44 -2.09 -1.34
N VAL A 24 4.25 -2.60 -1.05
CA VAL A 24 4.00 -3.36 0.19
C VAL A 24 4.41 -4.82 0.01
N ASN A 25 4.33 -5.33 -1.21
CA ASN A 25 4.66 -6.73 -1.52
C ASN A 25 6.08 -6.91 -2.09
N LEU A 26 6.78 -5.81 -2.39
CA LEU A 26 8.14 -5.75 -2.92
C LEU A 26 8.30 -6.39 -4.30
N ASP A 27 7.26 -6.31 -5.15
CA ASP A 27 7.28 -6.83 -6.53
C ASP A 27 7.74 -5.81 -7.58
N GLY A 28 7.93 -4.56 -7.16
CA GLY A 28 8.38 -3.44 -8.00
C GLY A 28 7.25 -2.70 -8.72
N ILE A 29 5.97 -3.01 -8.47
CA ILE A 29 4.82 -2.44 -9.18
C ILE A 29 3.72 -2.05 -8.19
N ILE A 30 3.46 -0.75 -8.03
CA ILE A 30 2.32 -0.29 -7.23
C ILE A 30 0.99 -0.58 -7.95
N ASN A 31 0.20 -1.51 -7.41
CA ASN A 31 -1.05 -1.92 -8.00
C ASN A 31 -2.10 -2.43 -6.98
N LEU A 32 -3.12 -3.14 -7.46
CA LEU A 32 -4.21 -3.69 -6.65
C LEU A 32 -3.73 -4.64 -5.54
N TYR A 33 -2.63 -5.36 -5.76
CA TYR A 33 -2.10 -6.31 -4.78
C TYR A 33 -1.55 -5.60 -3.53
N ASP A 34 -0.95 -4.42 -3.66
CA ASP A 34 -0.54 -3.59 -2.52
C ASP A 34 -1.74 -3.15 -1.68
N LEU A 35 -2.81 -2.69 -2.34
CA LEU A 35 -4.05 -2.30 -1.66
C LEU A 35 -4.66 -3.45 -0.87
N LEU A 36 -4.63 -4.67 -1.41
CA LEU A 36 -5.17 -5.83 -0.72
C LEU A 36 -4.43 -6.09 0.60
N ILE A 37 -3.13 -5.83 0.67
CA ILE A 37 -2.35 -5.99 1.90
C ILE A 37 -2.76 -4.90 2.91
N VAL A 38 -2.87 -3.64 2.48
CA VAL A 38 -3.34 -2.54 3.35
C VAL A 38 -4.74 -2.84 3.91
N PHE A 39 -5.66 -3.33 3.10
CA PHE A 39 -6.99 -3.72 3.55
C PHE A 39 -6.98 -4.89 4.53
N ASN A 40 -6.12 -5.90 4.31
CA ASN A 40 -6.00 -7.03 5.22
C ASN A 40 -5.42 -6.62 6.59
N ALA A 41 -4.62 -5.56 6.63
CA ALA A 41 -4.03 -5.03 7.85
C ALA A 41 -4.88 -3.96 8.55
N TRP A 42 -6.09 -3.65 8.02
CA TRP A 42 -6.91 -2.53 8.47
C TRP A 42 -7.28 -2.61 9.96
N GLY A 43 -7.01 -1.52 10.70
CA GLY A 43 -7.30 -1.42 12.12
C GLY A 43 -6.05 -1.43 13.00
N PRO A 44 -6.17 -1.79 14.29
CA PRO A 44 -5.03 -1.84 15.20
C PRO A 44 -4.01 -2.89 14.74
N CYS A 45 -2.73 -2.64 15.01
CA CYS A 45 -1.70 -3.66 14.83
C CYS A 45 -1.86 -4.72 15.91
N GLU A 46 -1.81 -5.99 15.51
CA GLU A 46 -1.72 -7.14 16.43
C GLU A 46 -0.29 -7.33 16.96
#